data_AF-A0A8X6SH49-F1
#
_entry.id   AF-A0A8X6SH49-F1
#
_cell.length_a   1.000
_cell.length_b   1.000
_cell.length_c   1.000
_cell.angle_alpha   90.00
_cell.angle_beta   90.00
_cell.angle_gamma   90.00
#
_symmetry.space_group_name_H-M   'P 1'
#
loop_
_entity.id
_entity.type
_entity.pdbx_description
1 polymer ?
#
loop_
_entity_poly.entity_id
_entity_poly.type
_entity_poly.pdbx_seq_one_letter_code
_entity_poly.pdbx_strand_id
1 'polypeptide(L)'
;MTVNVCTLPSILPNLAAITERKQKSEVMCDDGKCLRLFLPNVPLTESRGRLRFHEVFMRESFRLTASRVARDKPWSTLCKKSHGISSSPRAAAVAKFRLLTGHDCLCAHLFRFNLVTSPICVLCDTGQDKTAAHLDECSALNDLNCIVKRYWRARCLMT
;
A
#
# COMPACT_ATOMS: atom_id res chain seq x y z
N MET A 1 58.04 13.93 48.93
CA MET A 1 58.05 13.60 50.37
C MET A 1 57.26 14.72 51.04
N THR A 2 56.07 14.59 51.62
CA THR A 2 55.24 13.50 52.15
C THR A 2 53.81 14.04 52.16
N VAL A 3 52.81 13.26 51.73
CA VAL A 3 51.39 13.61 51.92
C VAL A 3 50.68 12.51 52.70
N ASN A 4 50.03 12.91 53.77
CA ASN A 4 48.98 12.22 54.52
C ASN A 4 48.02 13.36 54.89
N VAL A 5 46.69 13.29 54.86
CA VAL A 5 45.68 12.23 54.97
C VAL A 5 44.43 12.79 54.25
N CYS A 6 43.50 11.94 53.77
CA CYS A 6 42.05 12.07 53.99
C CYS A 6 41.24 11.03 53.19
N THR A 7 40.87 9.96 53.89
CA THR A 7 39.52 9.39 53.96
C THR A 7 38.78 9.06 52.66
N LEU A 8 38.75 7.77 52.31
CA LEU A 8 37.79 7.17 51.37
C LEU A 8 36.60 6.57 52.14
N PRO A 9 35.35 7.00 51.91
CA PRO A 9 34.18 6.23 52.30
C PRO A 9 33.88 5.18 51.23
N SER A 10 33.82 3.93 51.67
CA SER A 10 33.22 2.80 50.97
C SER A 10 31.73 3.03 50.74
N ILE A 11 31.30 3.16 49.48
CA ILE A 11 29.88 3.08 49.10
C ILE A 11 29.77 2.31 47.78
N LEU A 12 29.27 1.08 47.88
CA LEU A 12 28.74 0.29 46.78
C LEU A 12 27.63 1.09 46.05
N PRO A 13 27.60 1.16 44.71
CA PRO A 13 26.44 1.69 44.02
C PRO A 13 25.28 0.71 44.14
N ASN A 14 24.22 1.19 44.79
CA ASN A 14 22.91 0.56 44.93
C ASN A 14 22.31 0.25 43.55
N LEU A 15 21.85 -0.98 43.36
CA LEU A 15 21.29 -1.58 42.14
C LEU A 15 19.88 -1.06 41.77
N ALA A 16 19.56 0.20 42.07
CA ALA A 16 18.21 0.78 41.91
C ALA A 16 18.17 2.06 41.05
N ALA A 17 19.09 2.23 40.11
CA ALA A 17 19.17 3.44 39.25
C ALA A 17 19.12 3.13 37.74
N ILE A 18 18.26 2.21 37.32
CA ILE A 18 17.93 2.01 35.89
C ILE A 18 16.42 2.08 35.70
N THR A 19 15.83 3.22 35.98
CA THR A 19 14.52 3.59 35.43
C THR A 19 14.54 5.08 35.13
N GLU A 20 13.97 5.44 33.98
CA GLU A 20 13.84 6.79 33.41
C GLU A 20 14.91 7.22 32.39
N ARG A 21 15.00 6.47 31.28
CA ARG A 21 15.22 7.14 29.98
C ARG A 21 13.88 7.68 29.49
N LYS A 22 13.66 8.98 29.65
CA LYS A 22 12.57 9.73 28.99
C LYS A 22 12.62 9.46 27.49
N GLN A 23 11.64 8.73 26.99
CA GLN A 23 11.39 8.56 25.56
C GLN A 23 10.86 9.90 25.03
N LYS A 24 11.72 10.67 24.37
CA LYS A 24 11.34 11.90 23.66
C LYS A 24 10.47 11.51 22.47
N SER A 25 9.16 11.66 22.61
CA SER A 25 8.21 11.59 21.50
C SER A 25 8.29 12.89 20.70
N GLU A 26 8.89 12.87 19.52
CA GLU A 26 8.66 13.95 18.55
C GLU A 26 7.29 13.73 17.92
N VAL A 27 6.40 14.69 18.21
CA VAL A 27 5.00 14.72 17.79
C VAL A 27 4.95 15.53 16.50
N MET A 28 4.55 14.90 15.39
CA MET A 28 4.21 15.61 14.16
C MET A 28 2.69 15.63 14.04
N CYS A 29 2.12 16.80 14.31
CA CYS A 29 0.68 17.07 14.28
C CYS A 29 0.27 17.53 12.89
N ASP A 30 -0.70 16.84 12.29
CA ASP A 30 -1.69 17.50 11.43
C ASP A 30 -3.07 16.91 11.76
N ASP A 31 -4.01 17.83 12.01
CA ASP A 31 -5.46 17.65 12.10
C ASP A 31 -6.06 16.85 13.28
N GLY A 32 -5.51 17.02 14.48
CA GLY A 32 -6.27 16.86 15.73
C GLY A 32 -6.83 15.46 16.05
N LYS A 33 -6.44 14.40 15.32
CA LYS A 33 -6.81 13.01 15.63
C LYS A 33 -5.56 12.23 16.01
N CYS A 34 -5.32 12.21 17.32
CA CYS A 34 -4.28 11.41 17.97
C CYS A 34 -4.59 9.92 17.78
N LEU A 35 -4.05 9.31 16.71
CA LEU A 35 -4.05 7.86 16.61
C LEU A 35 -2.93 7.36 17.54
N ARG A 36 -3.26 7.09 18.81
CA ARG A 36 -2.37 6.34 19.69
C ARG A 36 -2.20 4.94 19.09
N LEU A 37 -1.11 4.73 18.34
CA LEU A 37 -0.59 3.39 18.11
C LEU A 37 0.00 2.93 19.46
N PHE A 38 -0.84 2.34 20.30
CA PHE A 38 -0.36 1.57 21.44
C PHE A 38 0.37 0.34 20.89
N LEU A 39 1.69 0.38 20.95
CA LEU A 39 2.53 -0.82 20.84
C LEU A 39 2.29 -1.63 22.12
N PRO A 40 1.72 -2.85 22.06
CA PRO A 40 1.66 -3.70 23.23
C PRO A 40 3.09 -4.11 23.60
N ASN A 41 3.47 -3.86 24.84
CA ASN A 41 4.78 -4.20 25.38
C ASN A 41 4.78 -5.71 25.70
N VAL A 42 4.94 -6.55 24.68
CA VAL A 42 5.01 -8.01 24.83
C VAL A 42 6.48 -8.42 25.04
N PRO A 43 6.82 -9.15 26.11
CA PRO A 43 8.17 -9.65 26.32
C PRO A 43 8.63 -10.55 25.17
N LEU A 44 9.76 -10.19 24.57
CA LEU A 44 10.29 -10.80 23.35
C LEU A 44 11.11 -12.06 23.64
N THR A 45 10.45 -13.21 23.84
CA THR A 45 11.11 -14.52 23.81
C THR A 45 10.71 -15.29 22.55
N GLU A 46 11.72 -15.88 21.88
CA GLU A 46 11.70 -16.55 20.56
C GLU A 46 11.79 -15.66 19.30
N SER A 47 12.95 -15.73 18.65
CA SER A 47 13.33 -15.00 17.44
C SER A 47 12.41 -15.23 16.23
N ARG A 48 11.76 -16.40 16.13
CA ARG A 48 10.78 -16.70 15.08
C ARG A 48 9.43 -15.98 15.29
N GLY A 49 8.99 -15.86 16.55
CA GLY A 49 7.78 -15.10 16.90
C GLY A 49 7.98 -13.59 16.71
N ARG A 50 9.17 -13.08 17.04
CA ARG A 50 9.55 -11.67 16.87
C ARG A 50 9.46 -11.19 15.41
N LEU A 51 9.98 -11.96 14.46
CA LEU A 51 9.94 -11.60 13.03
C LEU A 51 8.50 -11.60 12.49
N ARG A 52 7.71 -12.62 12.84
CA ARG A 52 6.30 -12.71 12.43
C ARG A 52 5.45 -11.60 13.03
N PHE A 53 5.63 -11.28 14.31
CA PHE A 53 4.89 -10.19 14.95
C PHE A 53 5.23 -8.83 14.30
N HIS A 54 6.51 -8.55 14.07
CA HIS A 54 6.94 -7.32 13.40
C HIS A 54 6.40 -7.23 11.98
N GLU A 55 6.44 -8.31 11.20
CA GLU A 55 5.89 -8.35 9.84
C GLU A 55 4.38 -8.07 9.82
N VAL A 56 3.62 -8.75 10.68
CA VAL A 56 2.17 -8.56 10.80
C VAL A 56 1.85 -7.14 11.26
N PHE A 57 2.57 -6.63 12.26
CA PHE A 57 2.40 -5.29 12.79
C PHE A 57 2.70 -4.21 11.73
N MET A 58 3.81 -4.35 10.99
CA MET A 58 4.19 -3.43 9.92
C MET A 58 3.16 -3.45 8.79
N ARG A 59 2.67 -4.63 8.42
CA ARG A 59 1.63 -4.78 7.39
C ARG A 59 0.34 -4.10 7.80
N GLU A 60 -0.12 -4.28 9.04
CA GLU A 60 -1.36 -3.67 9.51
C GLU A 60 -1.22 -2.15 9.69
N SER A 61 -0.10 -1.68 10.24
CA SER A 61 0.21 -0.25 10.35
C SER A 61 0.23 0.42 8.97
N PHE A 62 0.84 -0.23 7.98
CA PHE A 62 0.83 0.24 6.60
C PHE A 62 -0.60 0.27 6.03
N ARG A 63 -1.39 -0.79 6.22
CA ARG A 63 -2.79 -0.85 5.74
C ARG A 63 -3.66 0.26 6.30
N LEU A 64 -3.56 0.53 7.60
CA LEU A 64 -4.32 1.60 8.27
C LEU A 64 -3.90 2.98 7.75
N THR A 65 -2.59 3.21 7.62
CA THR A 65 -2.03 4.46 7.10
C THR A 65 -2.44 4.69 5.64
N ALA A 66 -2.25 3.68 4.80
CA ALA A 66 -2.66 3.70 3.39
C ALA A 66 -4.16 3.94 3.24
N SER A 67 -4.99 3.30 4.06
CA SER A 67 -6.45 3.51 4.04
C SER A 67 -6.84 4.92 4.46
N ARG A 68 -6.15 5.50 5.44
CA ARG A 68 -6.37 6.89 5.87
C ARG A 68 -5.97 7.88 4.76
N VAL A 69 -4.81 7.69 4.15
CA VAL A 69 -4.29 8.58 3.09
C VAL A 69 -5.04 8.42 1.77
N ALA A 70 -5.60 7.25 1.50
CA ALA A 70 -6.39 6.99 0.31
C ALA A 70 -7.85 7.46 0.44
N ARG A 71 -8.29 7.89 1.63
CA ARG A 71 -9.64 8.42 1.85
C ARG A 71 -9.93 9.53 0.82
N ASP A 72 -11.10 9.43 0.19
CA ASP A 72 -11.58 10.37 -0.84
C ASP A 72 -10.77 10.40 -2.15
N LYS A 73 -9.80 9.49 -2.32
CA LYS A 73 -9.01 9.36 -3.54
C LYS A 73 -9.58 8.29 -4.46
N PRO A 74 -9.46 8.42 -5.79
CA PRO A 74 -10.00 7.45 -6.74
C PRO A 74 -9.39 6.05 -6.58
N TRP A 75 -8.16 5.96 -6.06
CA TRP A 75 -7.51 4.68 -5.77
C TRP A 75 -7.83 4.08 -4.39
N SER A 76 -8.73 4.68 -3.60
CA SER A 76 -9.22 4.10 -2.34
C SER A 76 -9.77 2.67 -2.50
N THR A 77 -10.28 2.36 -3.69
CA THR A 77 -10.74 1.03 -4.08
C THR A 77 -9.65 -0.05 -3.93
N LEU A 78 -8.36 0.31 -4.09
CA LEU A 78 -7.25 -0.63 -3.88
C LEU A 78 -7.18 -1.12 -2.43
N CYS A 79 -7.43 -0.25 -1.44
CA CYS A 79 -7.42 -0.63 -0.03
C CYS A 79 -8.50 -1.69 0.27
N LYS A 80 -9.65 -1.62 -0.43
CA LYS A 80 -10.80 -2.53 -0.24
C LYS A 80 -10.71 -3.82 -1.08
N LYS A 81 -10.21 -3.72 -2.31
CA LYS A 81 -10.25 -4.79 -3.32
C LYS A 81 -8.85 -5.35 -3.69
N SER A 82 -7.83 -5.08 -2.87
CA SER A 82 -6.44 -5.51 -3.12
C SER A 82 -6.25 -7.03 -3.24
N HIS A 83 -7.10 -7.83 -2.59
CA HIS A 83 -7.00 -9.29 -2.61
C HIS A 83 -7.05 -9.92 -4.02
N GLY A 84 -7.58 -9.21 -5.02
CA GLY A 84 -7.63 -9.68 -6.41
C GLY A 84 -6.36 -9.45 -7.23
N ILE A 85 -5.43 -8.61 -6.75
CA ILE A 85 -4.19 -8.24 -7.47
C ILE A 85 -3.05 -9.09 -6.93
N SER A 86 -2.67 -10.13 -7.68
CA SER A 86 -1.43 -10.87 -7.42
C SER A 86 -0.22 -10.00 -7.77
N SER A 87 0.89 -10.18 -7.07
CA SER A 87 2.18 -9.55 -7.42
C SER A 87 2.81 -10.14 -8.69
N SER A 88 2.42 -11.36 -9.06
CA SER A 88 2.95 -12.09 -10.23
C SER A 88 1.85 -12.89 -10.94
N PRO A 89 1.90 -13.04 -12.28
CA PRO A 89 2.83 -12.40 -13.20
C PRO A 89 2.57 -10.89 -13.34
N ARG A 90 3.61 -10.10 -13.60
CA ARG A 90 3.54 -8.63 -13.67
C ARG A 90 2.45 -8.14 -14.62
N ALA A 91 2.28 -8.78 -15.78
CA ALA A 91 1.25 -8.39 -16.75
C ALA A 91 -0.17 -8.47 -16.18
N ALA A 92 -0.46 -9.51 -15.38
CA ALA A 92 -1.75 -9.67 -14.73
C ALA A 92 -1.94 -8.66 -13.60
N ALA A 93 -0.90 -8.42 -12.80
CA ALA A 93 -0.90 -7.43 -11.73
C ALA A 93 -1.22 -6.03 -12.28
N VAL A 94 -0.53 -5.62 -13.34
CA VAL A 94 -0.69 -4.31 -13.98
C VAL A 94 -2.09 -4.14 -14.59
N ALA A 95 -2.57 -5.14 -15.34
CA ALA A 95 -3.90 -5.07 -15.96
C ALA A 95 -4.99 -4.89 -14.90
N LYS A 96 -4.97 -5.73 -13.85
CA LYS A 96 -5.95 -5.66 -12.77
C LYS A 96 -5.86 -4.35 -11.98
N PHE A 97 -4.65 -3.88 -11.68
CA PHE A 97 -4.45 -2.60 -11.00
C PHE A 97 -5.07 -1.44 -11.80
N ARG A 98 -4.77 -1.38 -13.10
CA ARG A 98 -5.24 -0.31 -13.98
C ARG A 98 -6.77 -0.32 -14.15
N LEU A 99 -7.35 -1.50 -14.39
CA LEU A 99 -8.80 -1.66 -14.46
C LEU A 99 -9.49 -1.31 -13.14
N LEU A 100 -8.93 -1.74 -12.01
CA LEU A 100 -9.53 -1.49 -10.69
C LEU A 100 -9.49 -0.01 -10.26
N THR A 101 -8.47 0.71 -10.71
CA THR A 101 -8.29 2.14 -10.40
C THR A 101 -8.91 3.07 -11.44
N GLY A 102 -9.46 2.53 -12.55
CA GLY A 102 -9.97 3.32 -13.67
C GLY A 102 -8.89 4.03 -14.50
N HIS A 103 -7.62 3.67 -14.31
CA HIS A 103 -6.47 4.14 -15.09
C HIS A 103 -6.11 3.10 -16.16
N ASP A 104 -7.13 2.60 -16.86
CA ASP A 104 -7.03 1.48 -17.80
C ASP A 104 -6.24 1.83 -19.07
N CYS A 105 -6.07 3.13 -19.40
CA CYS A 105 -5.43 3.58 -20.64
C CYS A 105 -6.11 2.97 -21.89
N LEU A 106 -7.43 2.74 -21.83
CA LEU A 106 -8.27 2.37 -22.98
C LEU A 106 -8.78 3.63 -23.69
N CYS A 107 -9.44 3.47 -24.86
CA CYS A 107 -9.83 4.61 -25.70
C CYS A 107 -10.62 5.67 -24.90
N ALA A 108 -11.59 5.25 -24.09
CA ALA A 108 -12.38 6.18 -23.28
C ALA A 108 -11.53 7.00 -22.31
N HIS A 109 -10.53 6.38 -21.66
CA HIS A 109 -9.61 7.08 -20.77
C HIS A 109 -8.66 8.00 -21.54
N LEU A 110 -8.11 7.53 -22.66
CA LEU A 110 -7.18 8.30 -23.49
C LEU A 110 -7.85 9.50 -24.17
N PHE A 111 -9.13 9.36 -24.55
CA PHE A 111 -9.92 10.41 -25.18
C PHE A 111 -10.10 11.60 -24.24
N ARG A 112 -10.27 11.36 -22.93
CA ARG A 112 -10.34 12.41 -21.90
C ARG A 112 -9.06 13.24 -21.80
N PHE A 113 -7.92 12.71 -22.27
CA PHE A 113 -6.65 13.41 -22.36
C PHE A 113 -6.33 13.91 -23.78
N ASN A 114 -7.29 13.82 -24.71
CA ASN A 114 -7.11 14.17 -26.12
C ASN A 114 -5.97 13.41 -26.82
N LEU A 115 -5.65 12.19 -26.36
CA LEU A 115 -4.60 11.35 -26.95
C LEU A 115 -5.12 10.46 -28.09
N VAL A 116 -6.43 10.29 -28.18
CA VAL A 116 -7.12 9.58 -29.27
C VAL A 116 -8.29 10.44 -29.75
N THR A 117 -8.71 10.25 -31.00
CA THR A 117 -9.76 11.04 -31.65
C THR A 117 -11.18 10.64 -31.24
N SER A 118 -11.37 9.42 -30.71
CA SER A 118 -12.68 8.90 -30.34
C SER A 118 -12.58 7.94 -29.13
N PRO A 119 -13.57 7.96 -28.22
CA PRO A 119 -13.66 7.01 -27.10
C PRO A 119 -14.20 5.63 -27.52
N ILE A 120 -14.74 5.54 -28.74
CA ILE A 120 -15.46 4.36 -29.27
C ILE A 120 -14.51 3.17 -29.43
N CYS A 121 -15.03 1.98 -29.15
CA CYS A 121 -14.33 0.74 -29.40
C CYS A 121 -14.15 0.48 -30.89
N VAL A 122 -12.90 0.53 -31.36
CA VAL A 122 -12.53 0.20 -32.75
C VAL A 122 -12.47 -1.31 -33.03
N LEU A 123 -12.70 -2.15 -32.01
CA LEU A 123 -12.60 -3.60 -32.15
C LEU A 123 -13.92 -4.26 -32.50
N CYS A 124 -15.04 -3.64 -32.12
CA CYS A 124 -16.37 -4.16 -32.36
C CYS A 124 -17.29 -3.04 -32.87
N ASP A 125 -18.26 -3.40 -33.70
CA ASP A 125 -19.15 -2.44 -34.36
C ASP A 125 -20.32 -1.97 -33.49
N THR A 126 -20.21 -2.07 -32.16
CA THR A 126 -21.29 -1.74 -31.23
C THR A 126 -21.43 -0.23 -30.95
N GLY A 127 -20.45 0.58 -31.38
CA GLY A 127 -20.42 2.02 -31.11
C GLY A 127 -20.26 2.39 -29.63
N GLN A 128 -19.95 1.43 -28.76
CA GLN A 128 -19.80 1.65 -27.33
C GLN A 128 -18.41 2.19 -26.99
N ASP A 129 -18.34 3.00 -25.92
CA ASP A 129 -17.07 3.45 -25.37
C ASP A 129 -16.23 2.27 -24.87
N LYS A 130 -14.95 2.26 -25.25
CA LYS A 130 -14.02 1.20 -24.86
C LYS A 130 -13.56 1.39 -23.41
N THR A 131 -14.44 1.05 -22.48
CA THR A 131 -14.21 1.07 -21.03
C THR A 131 -13.86 -0.33 -20.50
N ALA A 132 -13.43 -0.40 -19.23
CA ALA A 132 -13.25 -1.67 -18.52
C ALA A 132 -14.50 -2.57 -18.54
N ALA A 133 -15.71 -2.00 -18.41
CA ALA A 133 -16.95 -2.76 -18.47
C ALA A 133 -17.19 -3.32 -19.87
N HIS A 134 -17.00 -2.48 -20.90
CA HIS A 134 -17.14 -2.91 -22.28
C HIS A 134 -16.15 -4.03 -22.66
N LEU A 135 -14.94 -4.05 -22.09
CA LEU A 135 -13.97 -5.12 -22.36
C LEU A 135 -14.50 -6.52 -22.02
N ASP A 136 -15.38 -6.64 -21.01
CA ASP A 136 -15.93 -7.94 -20.63
C ASP A 136 -17.05 -8.42 -21.57
N GLU A 137 -17.70 -7.49 -22.27
CA GLU A 137 -18.83 -7.72 -23.18
C GLU A 137 -18.43 -7.63 -24.66
N CYS A 138 -17.22 -7.17 -24.96
CA CYS A 138 -16.75 -6.91 -26.32
C CYS A 138 -16.73 -8.21 -27.14
N SER A 139 -17.57 -8.27 -28.17
CA SER A 139 -17.71 -9.43 -29.07
C SER A 139 -16.39 -9.83 -29.72
N ALA A 140 -15.55 -8.86 -30.06
CA ALA A 140 -14.24 -9.06 -30.68
C ALA A 140 -13.16 -9.64 -29.75
N LEU A 141 -13.44 -9.71 -28.44
CA LEU A 141 -12.53 -10.25 -27.42
C LEU A 141 -13.16 -11.46 -26.67
N ASN A 142 -14.29 -11.95 -27.16
CA ASN A 142 -15.07 -12.99 -26.49
C ASN A 142 -14.38 -14.37 -26.53
N ASP A 143 -13.45 -14.57 -27.47
CA ASP A 143 -12.58 -15.75 -27.56
C ASP A 143 -11.60 -15.86 -26.37
N LEU A 144 -11.33 -14.76 -25.67
CA LEU A 144 -10.43 -14.71 -24.53
C LEU A 144 -11.18 -14.96 -23.21
N ASN A 145 -10.71 -15.94 -22.45
CA ASN A 145 -11.36 -16.40 -21.22
C ASN A 145 -11.06 -15.59 -19.95
N CYS A 146 -10.29 -14.50 -20.03
CA CYS A 146 -10.04 -13.66 -18.86
C CYS A 146 -9.82 -12.19 -19.22
N ILE A 147 -10.30 -11.31 -18.33
CA ILE A 147 -10.21 -9.85 -18.49
C ILE A 147 -8.77 -9.35 -18.68
N VAL A 148 -7.78 -10.02 -18.10
CA VAL A 148 -6.36 -9.67 -18.28
C VAL A 148 -5.93 -9.84 -19.73
N LYS A 149 -6.29 -10.96 -20.37
CA LYS A 149 -5.98 -11.19 -21.79
C LYS A 149 -6.72 -10.20 -22.67
N ARG A 150 -8.01 -9.97 -22.40
CA ARG A 150 -8.84 -8.98 -23.12
C ARG A 150 -8.22 -7.59 -23.04
N TYR A 151 -7.81 -7.16 -21.85
CA TYR A 151 -7.12 -5.89 -21.62
C TYR A 151 -5.85 -5.75 -22.48
N TRP A 152 -4.95 -6.72 -22.43
CA TRP A 152 -3.70 -6.64 -23.19
C TRP A 152 -3.93 -6.72 -24.69
N ARG A 153 -4.83 -7.59 -25.16
CA ARG A 153 -5.21 -7.65 -26.58
C ARG A 153 -5.79 -6.32 -27.05
N ALA A 154 -6.71 -5.75 -26.26
CA ALA A 154 -7.31 -4.46 -26.53
C ALA A 154 -6.28 -3.33 -26.61
N ARG A 155 -5.26 -3.37 -25.76
CA ARG A 155 -4.13 -2.42 -25.74
C ARG A 155 -3.21 -2.59 -26.94
N CYS A 156 -2.87 -3.82 -27.33
CA CYS A 156 -2.01 -4.08 -28.50
C CYS A 156 -2.65 -3.63 -29.80
N LEU A 157 -3.98 -3.66 -29.90
CA LEU A 157 -4.70 -3.24 -31.10
C LEU A 157 -4.95 -1.72 -31.17
N MET A 158 -4.46 -0.94 -30.20
CA MET A 158 -4.59 0.53 -30.16
C MET A 158 -3.29 1.26 -30.48
N THR A 159 -2.18 0.54 -30.60
CA THR A 159 -0.82 1.04 -30.92
C THR A 159 -0.36 0.42 -32.20
#